data_AF-A0A944UI90-F1
#
_entry.id   AF-A0A944UI90-F1
#
_cell.length_a   1.000
_cell.length_b   1.000
_cell.length_c   1.000
_cell.angle_alpha   90.00
_cell.angle_beta   90.00
_cell.angle_gamma   90.00
#
_symmetry.space_group_name_H-M   'P 1'
#
loop_
_entity.id
_entity.type
_entity.pdbx_description
1 polymer ?
#
loop_
_entity_poly.entity_id
_entity_poly.type
_entity_poly.pdbx_seq_one_letter_code
_entity_poly.pdbx_strand_id
1 'polypeptide(L)' 'MKIFTFALMTAISSLHASNLYDHKLQTIDGEDTSLSEHKGKVILMVNVAS' A
#
# COMPACT_ATOMS: atom_id res chain seq x y z
N MET A 1 -17.60 -13.38 -26.52
CA MET A 1 -17.11 -12.01 -26.23
C MET A 1 -17.29 -11.62 -24.76
N LYS A 2 -18.46 -11.82 -24.14
CA LYS A 2 -18.74 -11.45 -22.73
C LYS A 2 -17.81 -12.08 -21.67
N ILE A 3 -17.39 -13.33 -21.87
CA ILE A 3 -16.48 -14.04 -20.95
C ILE A 3 -15.09 -13.39 -20.91
N PHE A 4 -14.60 -12.92 -22.07
CA PHE A 4 -13.32 -12.23 -22.17
C PHE A 4 -13.37 -10.87 -21.46
N THR A 5 -14.49 -10.15 -21.61
CA THR A 5 -14.74 -8.89 -20.90
C THR A 5 -14.76 -9.09 -19.39
N PHE A 6 -15.37 -10.18 -18.91
CA PHE A 6 -15.45 -10.49 -17.48
C PHE A 6 -14.07 -10.81 -16.89
N ALA A 7 -13.26 -11.61 -17.60
CA ALA A 7 -11.89 -11.93 -17.21
C ALA A 7 -10.99 -10.68 -17.15
N LEU A 8 -11.17 -9.75 -18.09
CA LEU A 8 -10.43 -8.50 -18.13
C LEU A 8 -10.77 -7.57 -16.95
N MET A 9 -12.05 -7.48 -16.55
CA MET A 9 -12.46 -6.66 -15.38
C MET A 9 -11.89 -7.20 -14.07
N THR A 10 -11.81 -8.53 -13.89
CA THR A 10 -11.17 -9.13 -12.71
C THR A 10 -9.66 -8.88 -12.66
N ALA A 11 -8.96 -8.89 -13.80
CA ALA A 11 -7.51 -8.66 -13.84
C ALA A 11 -7.11 -7.21 -13.51
N ILE A 12 -7.95 -6.23 -13.87
CA ILE A 12 -7.68 -4.81 -13.57
C ILE A 12 -7.84 -4.52 -12.07
N SER A 13 -8.72 -5.27 -11.39
CA SER A 13 -9.00 -5.10 -9.96
C SER A 13 -7.80 -5.45 -9.06
N SER A 14 -6.94 -6.39 -9.49
CA SER A 14 -5.74 -6.81 -8.73
C SER A 14 -4.52 -5.91 -8.92
N LEU A 15 -4.52 -5.03 -9.93
CA LEU A 15 -3.36 -4.19 -10.25
C LEU A 15 -3.31 -2.88 -9.46
N HIS A 16 -4.41 -2.48 -8.82
CA HIS A 16 -4.57 -1.15 -8.24
C HIS A 16 -4.68 -1.14 -6.71
N ALA A 17 -4.30 -2.24 -6.05
CA ALA A 17 -4.12 -2.24 -4.60
C ALA A 17 -2.72 -1.68 -4.29
N SER A 18 -2.62 -0.35 -4.10
CA SER A 18 -1.42 0.24 -3.50
C SER A 18 -1.27 -0.35 -2.10
N ASN A 19 -0.18 -1.09 -1.91
CA ASN A 19 0.12 -1.76 -0.67
C ASN A 19 0.65 -0.73 0.32
N LEU A 20 0.04 -0.66 1.52
CA LEU A 20 0.46 0.21 2.62
C LEU A 20 1.97 0.13 2.89
N TYR A 21 2.54 -1.07 2.76
CA TYR A 21 3.95 -1.32 3.03
C TYR A 21 4.91 -0.76 1.97
N ASP A 22 4.41 -0.45 0.78
CA ASP A 22 5.23 0.02 -0.34
C ASP A 22 5.26 1.55 -0.44
N HIS A 23 4.62 2.25 0.52
CA HIS A 23 4.72 3.69 0.64
C HIS A 23 6.13 4.13 1.05
N LYS A 24 6.66 5.11 0.32
CA LYS A 24 7.89 5.81 0.67
C LYS A 24 7.61 6.78 1.81
N LEU A 25 8.34 6.64 2.90
CA LEU A 25 8.26 7.49 4.07
C LEU A 25 9.65 8.04 4.39
N GLN A 26 9.68 9.12 5.16
CA GLN A 26 10.92 9.64 5.74
C GLN A 26 10.78 9.71 7.25
N THR A 27 11.88 9.46 7.95
CA THR A 27 11.97 9.68 9.40
C THR A 27 12.00 11.18 9.68
N ILE A 28 11.85 11.55 10.97
CA ILE A 28 11.98 12.95 11.40
C ILE A 28 13.38 13.52 11.13
N ASP A 29 14.39 12.65 11.03
CA ASP A 29 15.77 13.00 10.73
C ASP A 29 16.06 13.09 9.22
N GLY A 30 15.07 12.78 8.37
CA GLY A 30 15.17 12.88 6.91
C GLY A 30 15.65 11.63 6.18
N GLU A 31 15.81 10.50 6.89
CA GLU A 31 16.22 9.23 6.30
C GLU A 31 15.04 8.51 5.64
N ASP A 32 15.29 7.86 4.51
CA ASP A 32 14.26 7.08 3.81
C ASP A 32 13.90 5.82 4.62
N THR A 33 12.59 5.58 4.78
CA THR A 33 12.05 4.41 5.46
C THR A 33 10.77 3.88 4.78
N SER A 34 10.28 2.75 5.25
CA SER A 34 9.11 2.06 4.72
C SER A 34 8.44 1.26 5.83
N LEU A 35 7.11 1.15 5.78
CA LEU A 35 6.35 0.29 6.71
C LEU A 35 6.62 -1.21 6.49
N SER A 36 7.32 -1.59 5.42
CA SER A 36 7.64 -2.99 5.10
C SER A 36 8.36 -3.74 6.25
N GLU A 37 9.12 -3.04 7.07
CA GLU A 37 9.78 -3.61 8.26
C GLU A 37 8.80 -4.10 9.34
N HIS A 38 7.53 -3.70 9.26
CA HIS A 38 6.46 -4.06 10.19
C HIS A 38 5.44 -5.04 9.59
N LYS A 39 5.73 -5.65 8.42
CA LYS A 39 4.86 -6.68 7.82
C LYS A 39 4.53 -7.80 8.82
N GLY A 40 3.24 -8.14 8.92
CA GLY A 40 2.75 -9.16 9.85
C GLY A 40 2.51 -8.67 11.28
N LYS A 41 2.76 -7.39 11.57
CA LYS A 41 2.42 -6.76 12.85
C LYS A 41 1.20 -5.85 12.69
N VAL A 42 0.49 -5.62 13.79
CA VAL A 42 -0.58 -4.61 13.84
C VAL A 42 0.06 -3.23 13.92
N ILE A 43 -0.39 -2.30 13.07
CA ILE A 43 0.08 -0.91 13.03
C ILE A 43 -1.04 0.01 13.53
N LEU A 44 -0.73 0.88 14.50
CA LEU A 44 -1.56 2.01 14.88
C LEU A 44 -0.93 3.30 14.35
N MET A 45 -1.61 3.96 13.41
CA MET A 45 -1.14 5.22 12.81
C MET A 45 -1.81 6.40 13.50
N VAL A 46 -0.99 7.33 14.02
CA VAL A 46 -1.47 8.53 14.73
C VAL A 46 -0.92 9.76 14.02
N ASN A 47 -1.81 10.65 13.58
CA ASN A 47 -1.43 11.97 13.11
C ASN A 47 -1.24 12.89 14.33
N VAL A 48 -0.13 13.64 14.36
CA VAL A 48 0.22 14.56 15.45
C VAL A 48 0.48 15.96 14.88
N ALA A 49 0.19 17.00 15.68
CA ALA A 49 0.54 18.40 15.44
C ALA A 49 0.83 19.07 16.80
N SER A 50 1.78 19.99 16.83
CA SER A 50 2.18 20.77 18.03
C SER A 50 1.52 22.14 18.08
#